data_AF-A0A1G9R949-F1
#
_entry.id   AF-A0A1G9R949-F1
#
_cell.length_a   1.000
_cell.length_b   1.000
_cell.length_c   1.000
_cell.angle_alpha   90.00
_cell.angle_beta   90.00
_cell.angle_gamma   90.00
#
_symmetry.space_group_name_H-M   'P 1'
#
loop_
_entity.id
_entity.type
_entity.pdbx_description
1 polymer ?
#
loop_
_entity_poly.entity_id
_entity_poly.type
_entity_poly.pdbx_seq_one_letter_code
_entity_poly.pdbx_strand_id
1 'polypeptide(L)' 'MAATDGSEEPDFPAEPPEPQTTVSAHRSSPERLVFTEEGNTDGWIATDLVVDLER' A
#
# COMPACT_ATOMS: atom_id res chain seq x y z
N MET A 1 -46.05 2.78 17.34
CA MET A 1 -44.79 2.23 16.82
C MET A 1 -43.73 3.29 17.03
N ALA A 2 -42.82 3.09 17.98
CA ALA A 2 -41.69 4.00 18.17
C ALA A 2 -40.56 3.53 17.25
N ALA A 3 -40.09 4.40 16.36
CA ALA A 3 -38.89 4.19 15.59
C ALA A 3 -37.69 4.40 16.52
N THR A 4 -36.87 3.37 16.72
CA THR A 4 -35.54 3.54 17.29
C THR A 4 -34.60 3.79 16.12
N ASP A 5 -34.46 5.05 15.72
CA ASP A 5 -33.33 5.47 14.90
C ASP A 5 -32.20 5.80 15.88
N GLY A 6 -31.21 4.92 15.91
CA GLY A 6 -30.17 4.92 16.92
C GLY A 6 -29.16 3.85 16.58
N SER A 7 -28.61 3.93 15.36
CA SER A 7 -27.39 3.20 15.04
C SER A 7 -26.26 3.85 15.84
N GLU A 8 -26.07 3.40 17.08
CA GLU A 8 -24.83 3.61 17.82
C GLU A 8 -23.74 2.90 17.01
N GLU A 9 -23.12 3.64 16.09
CA GLU A 9 -21.87 3.21 15.48
C GLU A 9 -20.91 2.94 16.64
N PRO A 10 -20.39 1.71 16.77
CA PRO A 10 -19.51 1.41 17.88
C PRO A 10 -18.33 2.37 17.81
N ASP A 11 -18.00 3.00 18.93
CA ASP A 11 -16.79 3.82 19.09
C ASP A 11 -15.58 2.88 19.05
N PHE A 12 -15.29 2.39 17.85
CA PHE A 12 -14.11 1.60 17.60
C PHE A 12 -12.92 2.54 17.72
N PRO A 13 -11.95 2.23 18.61
CA PRO A 13 -10.72 2.99 18.62
C PRO A 13 -10.13 2.98 17.21
N ALA A 14 -9.82 4.16 16.69
CA ALA A 14 -9.25 4.31 15.36
C ALA A 14 -8.07 3.34 15.21
N GLU A 15 -8.10 2.53 14.15
CA GLU A 15 -6.99 1.63 13.85
C GLU A 15 -5.69 2.44 13.78
N PRO A 16 -4.61 1.97 14.42
CA PRO A 16 -3.33 2.65 14.35
C PRO A 16 -2.93 2.77 12.88
N PRO A 17 -2.30 3.88 12.48
CA PRO A 17 -1.89 4.06 11.10
C PRO A 17 -0.99 2.90 10.68
N GLU A 18 -1.27 2.31 9.52
CA GLU A 18 -0.41 1.26 8.98
C GLU A 18 1.01 1.82 8.78
N PRO A 19 2.05 1.01 9.05
CA PRO A 19 3.41 1.45 8.84
C PRO A 19 3.60 1.78 7.35
N GLN A 20 4.00 3.02 7.06
CA GLN A 20 4.35 3.42 5.71
C GLN A 20 5.67 2.76 5.34
N THR A 21 5.64 1.89 4.33
CA THR A 21 6.84 1.25 3.81
C THR A 21 7.37 2.02 2.59
N THR A 22 8.69 2.19 2.51
CA THR A 22 9.31 2.85 1.36
C THR A 22 9.58 1.84 0.26
N VAL A 23 9.00 2.07 -0.92
CA VAL A 23 9.29 1.30 -2.14
C VAL A 23 10.21 2.10 -3.06
N SER A 24 11.28 1.48 -3.52
CA SER A 24 12.27 2.06 -4.44
C SER A 24 12.27 1.34 -5.78
N ALA A 25 12.48 2.09 -6.87
CA ALA A 25 12.63 1.54 -8.22
C ALA A 25 14.10 1.62 -8.65
N HIS A 26 14.74 0.47 -8.85
CA HIS A 26 16.13 0.35 -9.26
C HIS A 26 16.24 -0.12 -10.71
N ARG A 27 16.81 0.74 -11.57
CA ARG A 27 17.07 0.42 -12.98
C ARG A 27 18.51 -0.04 -13.17
N SER A 28 18.73 -1.35 -13.26
CA SER A 28 20.08 -1.93 -13.43
C SER A 28 20.55 -1.97 -14.88
N SER A 29 19.62 -1.86 -15.83
CA SER A 29 19.89 -1.70 -17.26
C SER A 29 18.75 -0.94 -17.92
N PRO A 30 18.90 -0.47 -19.18
CA PRO A 30 17.84 0.24 -19.87
C PRO A 30 16.49 -0.52 -19.92
N GLU A 31 16.53 -1.84 -19.96
CA GLU A 31 15.35 -2.71 -20.13
C GLU A 31 14.91 -3.38 -18.83
N ARG A 32 15.59 -3.13 -17.70
CA ARG A 32 15.32 -3.83 -16.45
C ARG A 32 15.09 -2.89 -15.28
N LEU A 33 13.89 -2.96 -14.72
CA LEU A 33 13.50 -2.28 -13.49
C LEU A 33 13.19 -3.32 -12.40
N VAL A 34 13.68 -3.06 -11.18
CA VAL A 34 13.45 -3.90 -10.00
C VAL A 34 12.88 -3.01 -8.91
N PHE A 35 11.80 -3.45 -8.27
CA PHE A 35 11.24 -2.77 -7.10
C PHE A 35 11.73 -3.44 -5.82
N THR A 36 12.10 -2.64 -4.83
CA THR A 36 12.53 -3.11 -3.51
C THR A 36 11.77 -2.38 -2.42
N GLU A 37 11.40 -3.09 -1.37
CA GLU A 37 10.76 -2.55 -0.18
C GLU A 37 11.75 -2.53 0.99
N GLU A 38 11.79 -1.43 1.73
CA GLU A 38 12.68 -1.31 2.90
C GLU A 38 12.34 -2.36 3.96
N GLY A 39 13.36 -3.08 4.43
CA GLY A 39 13.20 -4.10 5.46
C GLY A 39 12.60 -5.43 4.98
N ASN A 40 12.31 -5.58 3.69
CA ASN A 40 11.75 -6.79 3.12
C ASN A 40 12.74 -7.47 2.17
N THR A 41 13.69 -8.23 2.75
CA THR A 41 14.70 -8.99 1.99
C THR A 41 14.20 -10.35 1.52
N ASP A 42 13.14 -10.85 2.13
CA ASP A 42 12.62 -12.21 1.91
C ASP A 42 11.51 -12.24 0.85
N GLY A 43 10.87 -11.10 0.56
CA GLY A 43 9.80 -10.95 -0.43
C GLY A 43 10.26 -10.27 -1.71
N TRP A 44 9.71 -10.69 -2.85
CA TRP A 44 9.97 -10.07 -4.16
C TRP A 44 8.72 -9.37 -4.66
N ILE A 45 8.86 -8.13 -5.11
CA ILE A 45 7.79 -7.39 -5.80
C ILE A 45 7.83 -7.78 -7.27
N ALA A 46 6.92 -8.67 -7.68
CA ALA A 46 6.75 -9.05 -9.07
C ALA A 46 5.60 -8.24 -9.70
N THR A 47 5.87 -7.65 -10.86
CA THR A 47 4.85 -6.99 -11.69
C THR A 47 5.04 -7.42 -13.13
N ASP A 48 3.95 -7.55 -13.86
CA ASP A 48 3.90 -7.84 -15.29
C ASP A 48 3.97 -6.58 -16.15
N LEU A 49 3.73 -5.41 -15.55
CA LEU A 49 3.73 -4.12 -16.25
C LEU A 49 4.46 -3.03 -15.45
N VAL A 50 5.24 -2.24 -16.17
CA VAL A 50 5.82 -0.97 -15.71
C VAL A 50 5.49 0.07 -16.78
N VAL A 51 4.94 1.21 -16.35
CA VAL A 51 4.63 2.35 -17.23
C VAL A 51 5.50 3.55 -16.84
N ASP A 52 5.82 4.38 -17.82
CA ASP A 52 6.43 5.68 -17.57
C ASP A 52 5.39 6.65 -16.96
N LEU A 53 5.86 7.54 -16.08
CA LEU A 53 5.00 8.56 -15.48
C LEU A 53 4.88 9.77 -16.40
N GLU A 54 3.66 10.08 -16.80
CA GLU A 54 3.32 11.36 -17.42
C GLU A 54 2.96 12.36 -16.32
N ARG A 55 3.47 13.60 -16.42
CA ARG A 55 3.28 14.65 -15.41
C ARG A 55 2.25 15.67 -15.85
#